data_AF-A0A1H8EDK8-F1
#
_entry.id   AF-A0A1H8EDK8-F1
#
_cell.length_a   1.000
_cell.length_b   1.000
_cell.length_c   1.000
_cell.angle_alpha   90.00
_cell.angle_beta   90.00
_cell.angle_gamma   90.00
#
_symmetry.space_group_name_H-M   'P 1'
#
loop_
_entity.id
_entity.type
_entity.pdbx_description
1 polymer ?
#
loop_
_entity_poly.entity_id
_entity_poly.type
_entity_poly.pdbx_seq_one_letter_code
_entity_poly.pdbx_strand_id
1 'polypeptide(L)'
;MTYLIVFYPRGWHDGSVKVRIGRAANAEDMAMPRISAALGDDLINLPLDRGMREAVERRRSVLCDVDCNERDLLMPDQPGPVSVAERRAIAVYVAALHREQGLVDRYLALLADSEGAGPAFAQVIAAEARRAGALHPAPHLPAAASRALIGDRLAVIFRHLQALLTGDRKGQAQTTGWDTDALEIVSRIVTLVIFRTRMIVGLRQFCEDSPNVVPLARKGAGQ
;
A
#
# COMPACT_ATOMS: atom_id res chain seq x y z
N MET A 1 -16.05 1.23 16.93
CA MET A 1 -15.26 0.00 17.12
C MET A 1 -15.60 -0.96 16.00
N THR A 2 -14.75 -1.03 14.97
CA THR A 2 -15.01 -1.84 13.77
C THR A 2 -14.01 -2.98 13.75
N TYR A 3 -14.50 -4.21 13.89
CA TYR A 3 -13.68 -5.41 13.84
C TYR A 3 -13.29 -5.71 12.39
N LEU A 4 -12.00 -5.93 12.15
CA LEU A 4 -11.48 -6.49 10.90
C LEU A 4 -11.41 -8.02 11.08
N ILE A 5 -12.25 -8.76 10.37
CA ILE A 5 -12.18 -10.22 10.32
C ILE A 5 -11.19 -10.58 9.21
N VAL A 6 -10.04 -11.15 9.57
CA VAL A 6 -9.05 -11.69 8.65
C VAL A 6 -9.32 -13.19 8.49
N PHE A 7 -9.68 -13.62 7.29
CA PHE A 7 -9.80 -15.04 6.96
C PHE A 7 -8.42 -15.58 6.54
N TYR A 8 -7.92 -16.57 7.28
CA TYR A 8 -6.81 -17.41 6.82
C TYR A 8 -7.36 -18.67 6.13
N PRO A 9 -6.86 -19.05 4.94
CA PRO A 9 -7.18 -20.35 4.38
C PRO A 9 -6.54 -21.47 5.23
N ARG A 10 -7.35 -22.47 5.58
CA ARG A 10 -6.91 -23.73 6.20
C ARG A 10 -6.10 -24.54 5.19
N GLY A 11 -4.92 -25.03 5.58
CA GLY A 11 -4.22 -26.05 4.79
C GLY A 11 -2.71 -26.19 4.96
N TRP A 12 -2.06 -25.50 5.90
CA TRP A 12 -0.60 -25.53 6.03
C TRP A 12 -0.10 -26.57 7.04
N HIS A 13 -0.37 -27.84 6.76
CA HIS A 13 0.29 -28.98 7.39
C HIS A 13 0.43 -30.12 6.38
N ASP A 14 1.47 -30.09 5.56
CA ASP A 14 2.27 -31.29 5.27
C ASP A 14 3.65 -30.90 4.73
N GLY A 15 4.66 -31.60 5.21
CA GLY A 15 6.06 -31.33 4.97
C GLY A 15 6.58 -31.86 3.64
N SER A 16 7.77 -31.38 3.28
CA SER A 16 8.66 -31.87 2.20
C SER A 16 8.57 -31.13 0.86
N VAL A 17 9.01 -29.87 0.82
CA VAL A 17 9.52 -29.26 -0.42
C VAL A 17 11.04 -29.29 -0.38
N LYS A 18 11.65 -30.15 -1.20
CA LYS A 18 13.10 -30.16 -1.43
C LYS A 18 13.49 -28.90 -2.20
N VAL A 19 14.06 -27.92 -1.51
CA VAL A 19 14.69 -26.75 -2.13
C VAL A 19 16.03 -27.18 -2.73
N ARG A 20 16.11 -27.23 -4.06
CA ARG A 20 17.39 -27.25 -4.78
C ARG A 20 17.89 -25.81 -4.88
N ILE A 21 18.92 -25.48 -4.10
CA ILE A 21 19.62 -24.19 -4.21
C ILE A 21 20.55 -24.29 -5.42
N GLY A 22 20.08 -23.77 -6.56
CA GLY A 22 20.94 -23.45 -7.70
C GLY A 22 21.65 -22.14 -7.43
N ARG A 23 22.98 -22.15 -7.42
CA ARG A 23 23.86 -21.00 -7.24
C ARG A 23 23.74 -20.09 -8.48
N ALA A 24 22.96 -19.03 -8.40
CA ALA A 24 22.94 -17.99 -9.41
C ALA A 24 24.19 -17.10 -9.25
N ALA A 25 24.87 -16.90 -10.37
CA ALA A 25 26.09 -16.15 -10.50
C ALA A 25 25.85 -14.64 -10.39
N ASN A 26 26.84 -13.97 -9.80
CA ASN A 26 27.21 -12.56 -9.94
C ASN A 26 26.19 -11.50 -9.47
N ALA A 27 26.51 -10.91 -8.31
CA ALA A 27 25.77 -9.86 -7.62
C ALA A 27 25.99 -8.44 -8.19
N GLU A 28 26.47 -8.30 -9.43
CA GLU A 28 26.91 -6.99 -9.98
C GLU A 28 25.98 -6.37 -11.02
N ASP A 29 24.84 -6.99 -11.37
CA ASP A 29 23.95 -6.47 -12.43
C ASP A 29 22.53 -6.05 -11.96
N MET A 30 22.29 -5.99 -10.65
CA MET A 30 21.05 -5.42 -10.10
C MET A 30 21.18 -3.90 -9.96
N ALA A 31 21.16 -3.19 -11.08
CA ALA A 31 20.85 -1.77 -11.08
C ALA A 31 19.39 -1.58 -10.60
N MET A 32 19.21 -1.47 -9.28
CA MET A 32 17.92 -1.16 -8.67
C MET A 32 17.42 0.17 -9.24
N PRO A 33 16.22 0.23 -9.86
CA PRO A 33 15.65 1.49 -10.30
C PRO A 33 15.54 2.44 -9.10
N ARG A 34 16.02 3.69 -9.28
CA ARG A 34 16.19 4.72 -8.23
C ARG A 34 14.88 5.27 -7.64
N ILE A 35 13.76 4.56 -7.77
CA ILE A 35 12.43 4.98 -7.30
C ILE A 35 11.87 3.91 -6.37
N SER A 36 12.65 3.51 -5.36
CA SER A 36 12.09 2.86 -4.18
C SER A 36 12.68 3.47 -2.93
N ALA A 37 12.07 4.56 -2.45
CA ALA A 37 12.16 4.89 -1.03
C ALA A 37 11.59 3.69 -0.27
N ALA A 38 12.42 2.91 0.40
CA ALA A 38 11.96 1.76 1.18
C ALA A 38 10.95 2.22 2.24
N LEU A 39 10.10 1.34 2.79
CA LEU A 39 9.31 1.67 3.99
C LEU A 39 10.23 2.15 5.11
N GLY A 40 11.44 1.57 5.19
CA GLY A 40 12.49 2.07 6.07
C GLY A 40 12.81 3.55 5.85
N ASP A 41 12.89 4.02 4.61
CA ASP A 41 13.16 5.41 4.27
C ASP A 41 11.96 6.31 4.60
N ASP A 42 10.73 5.85 4.33
CA ASP A 42 9.51 6.56 4.72
C ASP A 42 9.48 6.81 6.24
N LEU A 43 9.87 5.79 7.02
CA LEU A 43 9.89 5.86 8.47
C LEU A 43 11.08 6.66 9.02
N ILE A 44 12.26 6.57 8.41
CA ILE A 44 13.46 7.25 8.92
C ILE A 44 13.38 8.78 8.76
N ASN A 45 12.61 9.22 7.77
CA ASN A 45 12.30 10.63 7.48
C ASN A 45 11.22 11.22 8.41
N LEU A 46 10.53 10.39 9.21
CA LEU A 46 9.68 10.90 10.28
C LEU A 46 10.54 11.53 11.39
N PRO A 47 9.99 12.50 12.15
CA PRO A 47 10.68 13.13 13.28
C PRO A 47 10.77 12.18 14.50
N LEU A 48 11.39 11.02 14.31
CA LEU A 48 11.55 9.99 15.33
C LEU A 48 12.65 10.39 16.33
N ASP A 49 12.36 10.24 17.62
CA ASP A 49 13.36 10.30 18.68
C ASP A 49 14.39 9.15 18.55
N ARG A 50 15.44 9.19 19.38
CA ARG A 50 16.51 8.18 19.36
C ARG A 50 15.98 6.76 19.61
N GLY A 51 15.14 6.57 20.62
CA GLY A 51 14.67 5.25 21.02
C GLY A 51 13.77 4.62 19.96
N MET A 52 12.93 5.42 19.32
CA MET A 52 12.07 4.98 18.22
C MET A 52 12.87 4.69 16.96
N ARG A 53 13.87 5.52 16.64
CA ARG A 53 14.79 5.26 15.53
C ARG A 53 15.53 3.93 15.71
N GLU A 54 16.03 3.66 16.91
CA GLU A 54 16.62 2.36 17.24
C GLU A 54 15.60 1.21 17.16
N ALA A 55 14.34 1.45 17.51
CA ALA A 55 13.29 0.43 17.40
C ALA A 55 12.96 0.09 15.94
N VAL A 56 12.86 1.11 15.07
CA VAL A 56 12.69 0.94 13.61
C VAL A 56 13.90 0.18 13.05
N GLU A 57 15.11 0.56 13.45
CA GLU A 57 16.35 -0.08 13.02
C GLU A 57 16.39 -1.57 13.39
N ARG A 58 16.01 -1.92 14.63
CA ARG A 58 15.92 -3.32 15.08
C ARG A 58 14.92 -4.16 14.29
N ARG A 59 13.96 -3.52 13.60
CA ARG A 59 12.94 -4.17 12.78
C ARG A 59 13.25 -4.10 11.29
N ARG A 60 14.44 -3.64 10.89
CA ARG A 60 14.81 -3.44 9.48
C ARG A 60 14.53 -4.66 8.60
N SER A 61 14.83 -5.88 9.04
CA SER A 61 14.54 -7.10 8.24
C SER A 61 13.05 -7.25 7.92
N VAL A 62 12.17 -6.99 8.89
CA VAL A 62 10.72 -7.05 8.69
C VAL A 62 10.26 -5.95 7.73
N LEU A 63 10.86 -4.77 7.79
CA LEU A 63 10.56 -3.68 6.85
C LEU A 63 11.01 -4.06 5.43
N CYS A 64 12.16 -4.72 5.28
CA CYS A 64 12.61 -5.26 4.00
C CYS A 64 11.62 -6.32 3.46
N ASP A 65 11.06 -7.19 4.31
CA ASP A 65 10.05 -8.16 3.88
C ASP A 65 8.79 -7.46 3.36
N VAL A 66 8.37 -6.35 3.98
CA VAL A 66 7.24 -5.54 3.52
C VAL A 66 7.54 -4.90 2.15
N ASP A 67 8.74 -4.39 1.96
CA ASP A 67 9.16 -3.79 0.68
C ASP A 67 9.28 -4.84 -0.44
N CYS A 68 9.79 -6.03 -0.13
CA CYS A 68 9.77 -7.17 -1.05
C CYS A 68 8.33 -7.52 -1.44
N ASN A 69 7.41 -7.63 -0.48
CA ASN A 69 6.01 -7.91 -0.76
C ASN A 69 5.32 -6.79 -1.56
N GLU A 70 5.64 -5.52 -1.31
CA GLU A 70 5.16 -4.39 -2.12
C GLU A 70 5.64 -4.51 -3.57
N ARG A 71 6.94 -4.76 -3.78
CA ARG A 71 7.51 -4.94 -5.10
C ARG A 71 6.85 -6.10 -5.82
N ASP A 72 6.76 -7.26 -5.19
CA ASP A 72 6.21 -8.47 -5.82
C ASP A 72 4.72 -8.29 -6.16
N LEU A 73 3.99 -7.46 -5.40
CA LEU A 73 2.57 -7.19 -5.64
C LEU A 73 2.31 -6.11 -6.68
N LEU A 74 3.12 -5.03 -6.71
CA LEU A 74 2.93 -3.87 -7.60
C LEU A 74 3.81 -3.90 -8.85
N MET A 75 4.79 -4.81 -8.89
CA MET A 75 5.75 -5.00 -9.98
C MET A 75 5.97 -6.51 -10.24
N PRO A 76 4.92 -7.33 -10.37
CA PRO A 76 5.09 -8.76 -10.60
C PRO A 76 5.74 -9.03 -11.96
N ASP A 77 6.64 -10.01 -12.02
CA ASP A 77 7.25 -10.48 -13.28
C ASP A 77 6.17 -10.99 -14.25
N GLN A 78 5.11 -11.59 -13.72
CA GLN A 78 3.93 -12.03 -14.46
C GLN A 78 2.69 -11.33 -13.92
N PRO A 79 2.11 -10.34 -14.64
CA PRO A 79 0.99 -9.55 -14.13
C PRO A 79 -0.27 -10.36 -13.82
N GLY A 80 -0.52 -11.45 -14.56
CA GLY A 80 -1.74 -12.24 -14.41
C GLY A 80 -2.99 -11.43 -14.80
N PRO A 81 -4.12 -11.57 -14.08
CA PRO A 81 -5.41 -10.97 -14.48
C PRO A 81 -5.55 -9.47 -14.16
N VAL A 82 -4.55 -8.87 -13.51
CA VAL A 82 -4.50 -7.43 -13.19
C VAL A 82 -3.17 -6.87 -13.66
N SER A 83 -3.21 -5.94 -14.62
CA SER A 83 -2.00 -5.34 -15.17
C SER A 83 -1.19 -4.55 -14.13
N VAL A 84 0.10 -4.34 -14.39
CA VAL A 84 0.97 -3.53 -13.52
C VAL A 84 0.42 -2.11 -13.35
N ALA A 85 -0.07 -1.50 -14.43
CA ALA A 85 -0.69 -0.17 -14.41
C ALA A 85 -1.95 -0.13 -13.53
N GLU A 86 -2.85 -1.13 -13.65
CA GLU A 86 -4.04 -1.21 -12.79
C GLU A 86 -3.68 -1.37 -11.31
N ARG A 87 -2.70 -2.22 -10.98
CA ARG A 87 -2.24 -2.44 -9.59
C ARG A 87 -1.75 -1.15 -8.95
N ARG A 88 -0.88 -0.42 -9.67
CA ARG A 88 -0.34 0.88 -9.23
C ARG A 88 -1.42 1.96 -9.17
N ALA A 89 -2.36 2.00 -10.13
CA ALA A 89 -3.49 2.91 -10.11
C ALA A 89 -4.40 2.70 -8.90
N ILE A 90 -4.68 1.43 -8.54
CA ILE A 90 -5.41 1.06 -7.32
C ILE A 90 -4.65 1.50 -6.08
N ALA A 91 -3.34 1.29 -6.01
CA ALA A 91 -2.53 1.71 -4.88
C ALA A 91 -2.57 3.24 -4.67
N VAL A 92 -2.43 4.03 -5.75
CA VAL A 92 -2.61 5.50 -5.73
C VAL A 92 -3.98 5.87 -5.17
N TYR A 93 -5.04 5.24 -5.69
CA TYR A 93 -6.41 5.56 -5.31
C TYR A 93 -6.67 5.28 -3.82
N VAL A 94 -6.24 4.11 -3.32
CA VAL A 94 -6.40 3.73 -1.91
C VAL A 94 -5.59 4.64 -1.00
N ALA A 95 -4.34 4.96 -1.35
CA ALA A 95 -3.51 5.90 -0.57
C ALA A 95 -4.18 7.28 -0.46
N ALA A 96 -4.79 7.77 -1.55
CA ALA A 96 -5.49 9.05 -1.55
C ALA A 96 -6.77 9.05 -0.70
N LEU A 97 -7.51 7.94 -0.67
CA LEU A 97 -8.66 7.78 0.24
C LEU A 97 -8.24 7.85 1.72
N HIS A 98 -7.03 7.37 2.03
CA HIS A 98 -6.44 7.51 3.36
C HIS A 98 -5.69 8.83 3.60
N ARG A 99 -5.61 9.71 2.59
CA ARG A 99 -4.96 11.03 2.64
C ARG A 99 -3.46 11.00 2.96
N GLU A 100 -2.78 9.88 2.71
CA GLU A 100 -1.33 9.79 2.88
C GLU A 100 -0.58 10.19 1.60
N GLN A 101 -0.28 11.48 1.48
CA GLN A 101 0.32 12.07 0.27
C GLN A 101 1.68 11.45 -0.09
N GLY A 102 2.51 11.10 0.89
CA GLY A 102 3.80 10.45 0.60
C GLY A 102 3.65 9.14 -0.15
N LEU A 103 2.62 8.34 0.18
CA LEU A 103 2.30 7.10 -0.56
C LEU A 103 1.66 7.40 -1.91
N VAL A 104 0.84 8.44 -2.02
CA VAL A 104 0.26 8.88 -3.31
C VAL A 104 1.37 9.25 -4.28
N ASP A 105 2.33 10.08 -3.87
CA ASP A 105 3.43 10.55 -4.71
C ASP A 105 4.33 9.38 -5.14
N ARG A 106 4.65 8.47 -4.21
CA ARG A 106 5.38 7.24 -4.49
C ARG A 106 4.68 6.38 -5.55
N TYR A 107 3.41 6.08 -5.35
CA TYR A 107 2.68 5.20 -6.26
C TYR A 107 2.40 5.85 -7.61
N LEU A 108 2.30 7.18 -7.67
CA LEU A 108 2.26 7.93 -8.93
C LEU A 108 3.59 7.87 -9.67
N ALA A 109 4.72 7.96 -8.98
CA ALA A 109 6.04 7.78 -9.59
C ALA A 109 6.16 6.37 -10.20
N LEU A 110 5.79 5.33 -9.43
CA LEU A 110 5.74 3.97 -9.97
C LEU A 110 4.77 3.87 -11.16
N LEU A 111 3.60 4.48 -11.10
CA LEU A 111 2.63 4.42 -12.20
C LEU A 111 3.16 5.09 -13.47
N ALA A 112 3.88 6.20 -13.35
CA ALA A 112 4.49 6.88 -14.48
C ALA A 112 5.57 6.03 -15.18
N ASP A 113 6.22 5.13 -14.44
CA ASP A 113 7.21 4.18 -14.94
C ASP A 113 6.60 2.87 -15.46
N SER A 114 5.27 2.73 -15.48
CA SER A 114 4.62 1.51 -15.99
C SER A 114 4.60 1.49 -17.52
N GLU A 115 5.06 0.39 -18.11
CA GLU A 115 4.76 0.08 -19.50
C GLU A 115 3.24 0.04 -19.72
N GLY A 116 2.78 0.73 -20.76
CA GLY A 116 1.35 0.86 -21.08
C GLY A 116 0.61 1.96 -20.30
N ALA A 117 1.21 2.56 -19.26
CA ALA A 117 0.67 3.77 -18.62
C ALA A 117 1.35 5.01 -19.19
N GLY A 118 0.71 5.66 -20.18
CA GLY A 118 1.21 6.94 -20.67
C GLY A 118 1.10 8.05 -19.61
N PRO A 119 1.84 9.17 -19.74
CA PRO A 119 1.75 10.30 -18.82
C PRO A 119 0.33 10.83 -18.62
N ALA A 120 -0.50 10.79 -19.68
CA ALA A 120 -1.91 11.16 -19.62
C ALA A 120 -2.71 10.25 -18.68
N PHE A 121 -2.45 8.94 -18.69
CA PHE A 121 -3.11 7.99 -17.78
C PHE A 121 -2.77 8.30 -16.33
N ALA A 122 -1.47 8.46 -16.00
CA ALA A 122 -1.03 8.79 -14.66
C ALA A 122 -1.63 10.12 -14.15
N GLN A 123 -1.71 11.14 -15.02
CA GLN A 123 -2.33 12.43 -14.69
C GLN A 123 -3.83 12.31 -14.38
N VAL A 124 -4.56 11.52 -15.16
CA VAL A 124 -5.98 11.28 -14.92
C VAL A 124 -6.18 10.52 -13.61
N ILE A 125 -5.39 9.48 -13.35
CA ILE A 125 -5.41 8.76 -12.06
C ILE A 125 -5.11 9.70 -10.89
N ALA A 126 -4.09 10.55 -10.99
CA ALA A 126 -3.77 11.53 -9.97
C ALA A 126 -4.94 12.51 -9.71
N ALA A 127 -5.62 12.96 -10.77
CA ALA A 127 -6.76 13.85 -10.65
C ALA A 127 -7.97 13.17 -9.99
N GLU A 128 -8.29 11.93 -10.38
CA GLU A 128 -9.38 11.15 -9.79
C GLU A 128 -9.11 10.78 -8.33
N ALA A 129 -7.89 10.35 -8.02
CA ALA A 129 -7.48 10.04 -6.65
C ALA A 129 -7.60 11.27 -5.74
N ARG A 130 -7.18 12.45 -6.21
CA ARG A 130 -7.34 13.72 -5.48
C ARG A 130 -8.80 14.04 -5.19
N ARG A 131 -9.68 13.91 -6.20
CA ARG A 131 -11.12 14.17 -6.03
C ARG A 131 -11.74 13.18 -5.07
N ALA A 132 -11.42 11.90 -5.19
CA ALA A 132 -11.89 10.86 -4.29
C ALA A 132 -11.49 11.13 -2.84
N GLY A 133 -10.22 11.47 -2.60
CA GLY A 133 -9.72 11.82 -1.25
C GLY A 133 -10.37 13.08 -0.67
N ALA A 134 -10.63 14.08 -1.51
CA ALA A 134 -11.29 15.34 -1.11
C ALA A 134 -12.78 15.14 -0.76
N LEU A 135 -13.47 14.28 -1.51
CA LEU A 135 -14.88 13.97 -1.29
C LEU A 135 -15.10 12.91 -0.21
N HIS A 136 -14.06 12.13 0.16
CA HIS A 136 -14.18 11.06 1.14
C HIS A 136 -14.74 11.57 2.49
N PRO A 137 -15.81 10.94 3.03
CA PRO A 137 -16.35 9.62 2.70
C PRO A 137 -17.50 9.60 1.67
N ALA A 138 -17.89 10.72 1.07
CA ALA A 138 -18.96 10.75 0.07
C ALA A 138 -18.55 9.95 -1.18
N PRO A 139 -19.46 9.19 -1.82
CA PRO A 139 -19.17 8.45 -3.05
C PRO A 139 -18.65 9.37 -4.16
N HIS A 140 -17.62 8.90 -4.86
CA HIS A 140 -17.03 9.54 -6.02
C HIS A 140 -17.03 8.55 -7.18
N LEU A 141 -17.62 8.95 -8.29
CA LEU A 141 -17.54 8.21 -9.55
C LEU A 141 -16.64 8.99 -10.49
N PRO A 142 -15.63 8.35 -11.10
CA PRO A 142 -14.82 9.02 -12.12
C PRO A 142 -15.69 9.65 -13.21
N ALA A 143 -15.35 10.89 -13.59
CA ALA A 143 -16.08 11.63 -14.61
C ALA A 143 -16.06 10.88 -15.95
N ALA A 144 -17.07 11.10 -16.81
CA ALA A 144 -17.17 10.39 -18.10
C ALA A 144 -15.90 10.54 -18.96
N ALA A 145 -15.31 11.74 -19.01
CA ALA A 145 -14.05 11.99 -19.71
C ALA A 145 -12.88 11.18 -19.13
N SER A 146 -12.81 11.05 -17.81
CA SER A 146 -11.80 10.23 -17.14
C SER A 146 -12.02 8.75 -17.39
N ARG A 147 -13.28 8.28 -17.36
CA ARG A 147 -13.63 6.89 -17.68
C ARG A 147 -13.23 6.50 -19.11
N ALA A 148 -13.33 7.43 -20.05
CA ALA A 148 -12.85 7.20 -21.42
C ALA A 148 -11.33 6.97 -21.50
N LEU A 149 -10.56 7.50 -20.55
CA LEU A 149 -9.10 7.36 -20.50
C LEU A 149 -8.62 6.20 -19.62
N ILE A 150 -9.27 5.96 -18.48
CA ILE A 150 -8.88 4.90 -17.53
C ILE A 150 -9.60 3.57 -17.78
N GLY A 151 -10.67 3.60 -18.57
CA GLY A 151 -11.54 2.46 -18.83
C GLY A 151 -12.60 2.22 -17.74
N ASP A 152 -13.73 1.64 -18.14
CA ASP A 152 -14.83 1.35 -17.21
C ASP A 152 -14.44 0.32 -16.14
N ARG A 153 -13.53 -0.60 -16.45
CA ARG A 153 -13.04 -1.62 -15.51
C ARG A 153 -12.41 -1.00 -14.26
N LEU A 154 -11.53 0.00 -14.43
CA LEU A 154 -10.93 0.73 -13.30
C LEU A 154 -11.95 1.64 -12.61
N ALA A 155 -12.84 2.29 -13.37
CA ALA A 155 -13.86 3.14 -12.76
C ALA A 155 -14.79 2.35 -11.83
N VAL A 156 -15.15 1.11 -12.20
CA VAL A 156 -15.95 0.21 -11.39
C VAL A 156 -15.22 -0.17 -10.11
N ILE A 157 -13.93 -0.55 -10.17
CA ILE A 157 -13.20 -0.96 -8.96
C ILE A 157 -12.96 0.22 -8.02
N PHE A 158 -12.70 1.43 -8.52
CA PHE A 158 -12.55 2.63 -7.69
C PHE A 158 -13.80 2.93 -6.87
N ARG A 159 -14.98 2.85 -7.51
CA ARG A 159 -16.25 2.98 -6.80
C ARG A 159 -16.44 1.87 -5.75
N HIS A 160 -16.12 0.62 -6.11
CA HIS A 160 -16.20 -0.51 -5.19
C HIS A 160 -15.31 -0.31 -3.96
N LEU A 161 -14.05 0.11 -4.15
CA LEU A 161 -13.08 0.35 -3.07
C LEU A 161 -13.54 1.47 -2.14
N GLN A 162 -14.10 2.55 -2.70
CA GLN A 162 -14.63 3.62 -1.88
C GLN A 162 -15.83 3.15 -1.04
N ALA A 163 -16.74 2.38 -1.63
CA ALA A 163 -17.87 1.79 -0.91
C ALA A 163 -17.41 0.80 0.17
N LEU A 164 -16.36 0.01 -0.11
CA LEU A 164 -15.74 -0.89 0.85
C LEU A 164 -15.17 -0.12 2.05
N LEU A 165 -14.38 0.91 1.80
CA LEU A 165 -13.69 1.69 2.84
C LEU A 165 -14.63 2.61 3.65
N THR A 166 -15.79 2.95 3.09
CA THR A 166 -16.83 3.76 3.78
C THR A 166 -17.91 2.91 4.44
N GLY A 167 -17.91 1.59 4.22
CA GLY A 167 -18.94 0.69 4.74
C GLY A 167 -20.28 0.76 4.01
N ASP A 168 -20.35 1.39 2.83
CA ASP A 168 -21.55 1.41 1.99
C ASP A 168 -21.78 0.06 1.31
N ARG A 169 -22.61 -0.78 1.94
CA ARG A 169 -22.97 -2.11 1.42
C ARG A 169 -23.65 -2.07 0.05
N LYS A 170 -24.37 -1.00 -0.30
CA LYS A 170 -25.06 -0.90 -1.60
C LYS A 170 -24.07 -0.65 -2.74
N GLY A 171 -23.03 0.15 -2.50
CA GLY A 171 -21.97 0.42 -3.46
C GLY A 171 -20.98 -0.74 -3.65
N GLN A 172 -20.86 -1.64 -2.67
CA GLN A 172 -19.92 -2.77 -2.71
C GLN A 172 -20.27 -3.87 -3.73
N ALA A 173 -21.52 -3.98 -4.19
CA ALA A 173 -21.97 -5.11 -5.00
C ALA A 173 -21.53 -5.09 -6.49
N GLN A 174 -20.84 -4.04 -6.95
CA GLN A 174 -20.54 -3.86 -8.38
C GLN A 174 -19.04 -4.00 -8.66
N THR A 175 -18.62 -5.19 -9.09
CA THR A 175 -17.26 -5.51 -9.58
C THR A 175 -17.30 -6.12 -10.98
N THR A 176 -18.20 -5.65 -11.84
CA THR A 176 -18.33 -6.13 -13.23
C THR A 176 -16.99 -6.05 -13.97
N GLY A 177 -16.57 -7.16 -14.57
CA GLY A 177 -15.28 -7.26 -15.27
C GLY A 177 -14.09 -7.63 -14.38
N TRP A 178 -14.31 -7.92 -13.09
CA TRP A 178 -13.30 -8.44 -12.16
C TRP A 178 -13.68 -9.86 -11.73
N ASP A 179 -12.82 -10.83 -12.03
CA ASP A 179 -12.95 -12.21 -11.55
C ASP A 179 -12.38 -12.38 -10.13
N THR A 180 -12.54 -13.58 -9.56
CA THR A 180 -12.12 -13.88 -8.19
C THR A 180 -10.61 -13.69 -7.99
N ASP A 181 -9.79 -14.13 -8.94
CA ASP A 181 -8.32 -14.05 -8.86
C ASP A 181 -7.87 -12.58 -8.90
N ALA A 182 -8.49 -11.78 -9.76
CA ALA A 182 -8.26 -10.35 -9.83
C ALA A 182 -8.66 -9.66 -8.52
N LEU A 183 -9.81 -10.01 -7.93
CA LEU A 183 -10.26 -9.45 -6.66
C LEU A 183 -9.38 -9.85 -5.47
N GLU A 184 -8.78 -11.04 -5.48
CA GLU A 184 -7.78 -11.42 -4.48
C GLU A 184 -6.56 -10.48 -4.54
N ILE A 185 -6.05 -10.22 -5.73
CA ILE A 185 -4.96 -9.26 -5.96
C ILE A 185 -5.35 -7.86 -5.44
N VAL A 186 -6.55 -7.39 -5.77
CA VAL A 186 -7.04 -6.09 -5.28
C VAL A 186 -7.09 -6.06 -3.75
N SER A 187 -7.61 -7.10 -3.11
CA SER A 187 -7.67 -7.20 -1.65
C SER A 187 -6.28 -7.13 -1.00
N ARG A 188 -5.29 -7.81 -1.60
CA ARG A 188 -3.89 -7.76 -1.15
C ARG A 188 -3.32 -6.34 -1.26
N ILE A 189 -3.60 -5.62 -2.36
CA ILE A 189 -3.14 -4.24 -2.56
C ILE A 189 -3.76 -3.33 -1.50
N VAL A 190 -5.08 -3.41 -1.32
CA VAL A 190 -5.80 -2.62 -0.32
C VAL A 190 -5.24 -2.87 1.08
N THR A 191 -5.02 -4.13 1.45
CA THR A 191 -4.46 -4.50 2.75
C THR A 191 -3.05 -3.93 2.95
N LEU A 192 -2.18 -4.07 1.95
CA LEU A 192 -0.82 -3.53 1.99
C LEU A 192 -0.83 -2.01 2.18
N VAL A 193 -1.60 -1.28 1.38
CA VAL A 193 -1.64 0.19 1.42
C VAL A 193 -2.21 0.68 2.75
N ILE A 194 -3.30 0.05 3.24
CA ILE A 194 -3.87 0.34 4.55
C ILE A 194 -2.83 0.13 5.66
N PHE A 195 -2.08 -0.98 5.59
CA PHE A 195 -1.06 -1.30 6.58
C PHE A 195 0.06 -0.24 6.59
N ARG A 196 0.64 0.09 5.43
CA ARG A 196 1.68 1.12 5.32
C ARG A 196 1.18 2.48 5.81
N THR A 197 -0.01 2.88 5.39
CA THR A 197 -0.68 4.10 5.86
C THR A 197 -0.78 4.12 7.39
N ARG A 198 -1.31 3.06 7.99
CA ARG A 198 -1.48 2.98 9.45
C ARG A 198 -0.17 3.00 10.20
N MET A 199 0.88 2.38 9.67
CA MET A 199 2.22 2.44 10.26
C MET A 199 2.78 3.87 10.25
N ILE A 200 2.74 4.52 9.09
CA ILE A 200 3.29 5.88 8.91
C ILE A 200 2.52 6.87 9.79
N VAL A 201 1.19 6.88 9.70
CA VAL A 201 0.33 7.78 10.48
C VAL A 201 0.46 7.51 11.97
N GLY A 202 0.44 6.24 12.38
CA GLY A 202 0.53 5.87 13.79
C GLY A 202 1.86 6.30 14.43
N LEU A 203 2.97 6.13 13.73
CA LEU A 203 4.28 6.57 14.21
C LEU A 203 4.40 8.10 14.20
N ARG A 204 3.89 8.78 13.16
CA ARG A 204 3.85 10.25 13.08
C ARG A 204 3.07 10.83 14.27
N GLN A 205 1.85 10.34 14.50
CA GLN A 205 0.99 10.78 15.60
C GLN A 205 1.67 10.54 16.97
N PHE A 206 2.30 9.38 17.16
CA PHE A 206 3.02 9.09 18.39
C PHE A 206 4.15 10.10 18.65
N CYS A 207 4.90 10.49 17.62
CA CYS A 207 5.96 11.50 17.74
C CYS A 207 5.41 12.90 18.08
N GLU A 208 4.27 13.27 17.48
CA GLU A 208 3.60 14.54 17.77
C GLU A 208 3.05 14.59 19.21
N ASP A 209 2.54 13.46 19.72
CA ASP A 209 1.96 13.33 21.06
C ASP A 209 3.00 13.10 22.18
N SER A 210 4.27 12.81 21.82
CA SER A 210 5.35 12.51 22.78
C SER A 210 6.42 13.60 22.98
N PRO A 211 6.12 14.92 23.03
CA PRO A 211 7.16 15.92 23.21
C PRO A 211 7.78 15.95 24.63
N ASN A 212 7.18 15.27 25.62
CA ASN A 212 7.64 15.27 27.02
C ASN A 212 7.28 13.98 27.78
N VAL A 213 7.79 12.82 27.35
CA VAL A 213 7.78 11.65 28.24
C VAL A 213 8.87 11.86 29.30
N VAL A 214 8.47 12.49 30.42
CA VAL A 214 9.27 12.50 31.66
C VAL A 214 9.56 11.04 32.01
N PRO A 215 10.83 10.63 32.17
CA PRO A 215 11.14 9.27 32.58
C PRO A 215 10.39 8.99 33.88
N LEU A 216 9.62 7.90 33.93
CA LEU A 216 9.07 7.38 35.19
C LEU A 216 10.22 7.36 36.20
N ALA A 217 10.13 8.24 37.19
CA ALA A 217 11.14 8.37 38.23
C ALA A 217 11.47 6.96 38.72
N ARG A 218 12.75 6.57 38.64
CA ARG A 218 13.24 5.36 39.32
C ARG A 218 12.71 5.43 40.74
N LYS A 219 11.81 4.52 41.10
CA LYS A 219 11.33 4.36 42.47
C LYS A 219 12.59 4.21 43.32
N GLY A 220 12.87 5.24 44.11
CA GLY A 220 14.01 5.30 44.99
C GLY A 220 14.03 4.07 45.89
N ALA A 221 15.22 3.56 46.12
CA ALA A 221 15.50 2.65 47.20
C ALA A 221 15.05 3.26 48.55
N GLY A 222 14.55 2.39 49.43
CA GLY A 222 14.21 2.66 50.82
C GLY A 222 13.29 1.54 51.29
N GLN A 223 13.64 0.67 52.23
CA GLN A 223 14.74 0.60 53.21
C GLN A 223 15.24 -0.84 53.30
#